data_AF-M1C142-F1
#
_entry.id   AF-M1C142-F1
#
_cell.length_a   1.000
_cell.length_b   1.000
_cell.length_c   1.000
_cell.angle_alpha   90.00
_cell.angle_beta   90.00
_cell.angle_gamma   90.00
#
_symmetry.space_group_name_H-M   'P 1'
#
loop_
_entity.id
_entity.type
_entity.pdbx_description
1 polymer ?
#
loop_
_entity_poly.entity_id
_entity_poly.type
_entity_poly.pdbx_seq_one_letter_code
_entity_poly.pdbx_strand_id
1 'polypeptide(L)' 'MLQRHLAGTPVKIGIGANRANTAACFLKRYGHISPYKHGGSDFEKRFSENKQGNCSYSDQIGVAILDDGMQVCTKTAC' A
#
# COMPACT_ATOMS: atom_id res chain seq x y z
N MET A 1 11.11 11.49 -9.05
CA MET A 1 10.18 12.56 -8.62
C MET A 1 9.56 12.27 -7.26
N LEU A 2 8.89 11.13 -7.06
CA LEU A 2 8.24 10.81 -5.78
C LEU A 2 9.23 10.68 -4.61
N GLN A 3 10.38 10.05 -4.82
CA GLN A 3 11.37 9.80 -3.76
C GLN A 3 11.82 11.06 -2.99
N ARG A 4 12.03 12.20 -3.67
CA ARG A 4 12.45 13.44 -2.98
C ARG A 4 11.32 14.08 -2.18
N HIS A 5 10.07 13.96 -2.61
CA HIS A 5 8.92 14.58 -1.94
C HIS A 5 8.39 13.71 -0.79
N LEU A 6 8.64 12.40 -0.86
CA LEU A 6 8.23 11.42 0.16
C LEU A 6 9.39 11.03 1.08
N ALA A 7 10.56 11.67 0.93
CA ALA A 7 11.70 11.44 1.81
C ALA A 7 11.31 11.74 3.27
N GLY A 8 11.62 10.82 4.18
CA GLY A 8 11.28 10.93 5.60
C GLY A 8 9.83 10.54 5.96
N THR A 9 9.01 10.16 4.98
CA THR A 9 7.68 9.58 5.21
C THR A 9 7.76 8.05 5.21
N PRO A 10 6.86 7.34 5.91
CA PRO A 10 6.82 5.87 5.94
C PRO A 10 6.22 5.27 4.65
N VAL A 11 6.69 5.73 3.49
CA VAL A 11 6.21 5.30 2.17
C VAL A 11 7.22 4.39 1.50
N LYS A 12 6.72 3.33 0.86
CA LYS A 12 7.50 2.36 0.09
C LYS A 12 7.30 2.64 -1.41
N ILE A 13 8.38 2.94 -2.13
CA ILE A 13 8.34 3.29 -3.56
C ILE A 13 8.81 2.10 -4.39
N GLY A 14 7.94 1.61 -5.27
CA GLY A 14 8.26 0.59 -6.26
C GLY A 14 8.45 1.20 -7.65
N ILE A 15 9.45 0.74 -8.38
CA ILE A 15 9.73 1.14 -9.77
C ILE A 15 9.65 -0.12 -10.64
N GLY A 16 8.86 -0.10 -11.70
CA GLY A 16 8.78 -1.20 -12.65
C GLY A 16 7.85 -0.92 -13.82
N ALA A 17 8.15 -1.54 -14.96
CA ALA A 17 7.35 -1.40 -16.19
C ALA A 17 5.94 -2.00 -16.03
N ASN A 18 5.83 -3.15 -15.35
CA ASN A 18 4.54 -3.75 -14.98
C ASN A 18 4.16 -3.35 -13.56
N ARG A 19 3.38 -2.26 -13.44
CA ARG A 19 3.00 -1.66 -12.15
C ARG A 19 2.21 -2.62 -11.27
N ALA A 20 1.32 -3.44 -11.85
CA ALA A 20 0.55 -4.43 -11.12
C ALA A 20 1.44 -5.51 -10.50
N ASN A 21 2.41 -6.03 -11.27
CA ASN A 21 3.37 -7.00 -10.77
C ASN A 21 4.26 -6.39 -9.67
N THR A 22 4.76 -5.17 -9.87
CA THR A 22 5.54 -4.47 -8.84
C THR A 22 4.74 -4.27 -7.55
N ALA A 23 3.48 -3.84 -7.64
CA ALA A 23 2.60 -3.70 -6.49
C ALA A 23 2.39 -5.05 -5.78
N ALA A 24 2.11 -6.13 -6.53
CA ALA A 24 1.95 -7.48 -5.97
C ALA A 24 3.21 -7.96 -5.23
N CYS A 25 4.40 -7.72 -5.79
CA CYS A 25 5.67 -8.02 -5.11
C CYS A 25 5.82 -7.26 -3.79
N PHE A 26 5.41 -5.99 -3.75
CA PHE A 26 5.46 -5.17 -2.54
C PHE A 26 4.47 -5.67 -1.48
N LEU A 27 3.23 -5.96 -1.86
CA LEU A 27 2.24 -6.53 -0.94
C LEU A 27 2.69 -7.91 -0.41
N LYS A 28 3.35 -8.73 -1.22
CA LYS A 28 3.92 -10.02 -0.78
C LYS A 28 5.10 -9.83 0.17
N ARG A 29 5.98 -8.87 -0.12
CA ARG A 29 7.20 -8.61 0.66
C ARG A 29 6.90 -7.96 2.01
N TYR A 30 5.98 -7.01 2.03
CA TYR A 30 5.71 -6.17 3.19
C TYR A 30 4.40 -6.51 3.89
N GLY A 31 3.53 -7.30 3.25
CA GLY A 31 2.17 -7.57 3.74
C GLY A 31 1.19 -6.46 3.39
N HIS A 32 -0.10 -6.75 3.54
CA HIS A 32 -1.18 -5.79 3.39
C HIS A 32 -2.08 -5.81 4.62
N ILE A 33 -2.59 -4.63 5.00
CA ILE A 33 -3.56 -4.53 6.09
C ILE A 33 -4.93 -4.89 5.53
N SER A 34 -5.50 -6.00 5.99
CA SER A 34 -6.83 -6.42 5.54
C SER A 34 -7.92 -5.80 6.42
N PRO A 35 -8.94 -5.14 5.82
CA PRO A 35 -10.07 -4.58 6.56
C PRO A 35 -10.99 -5.64 7.18
N TYR A 36 -10.93 -6.88 6.71
CA TYR A 36 -11.88 -7.93 7.11
C TYR A 36 -11.37 -8.85 8.22
N LYS A 37 -10.08 -8.82 8.56
CA LYS A 37 -9.51 -9.78 9.52
C LYS A 37 -9.80 -9.44 10.98
N HIS A 38 -10.31 -8.24 11.27
CA HIS A 38 -10.65 -7.81 12.62
C HIS A 38 -12.03 -7.16 12.58
N GLY A 39 -13.01 -7.82 13.18
CA GLY A 39 -14.42 -7.43 13.14
C GLY A 39 -14.64 -5.96 13.50
N GLY A 40 -15.42 -5.29 12.65
CA GLY A 40 -16.09 -4.00 12.85
C GLY A 40 -15.56 -3.11 13.97
N SER A 41 -14.58 -2.27 13.68
CA SER A 41 -14.52 -0.90 14.19
C SER A 41 -13.27 -0.22 13.64
N ASP A 42 -13.52 0.85 12.90
CA ASP A 42 -12.65 2.00 12.78
C ASP A 42 -11.20 1.73 12.34
N PHE A 43 -11.08 1.41 11.05
CA PHE A 43 -9.80 1.46 10.33
C PHE A 43 -9.06 2.78 10.59
N GLU A 44 -9.80 3.90 10.70
CA GLU A 44 -9.30 5.25 10.96
C GLU A 44 -8.81 5.46 12.40
N LYS A 45 -9.51 4.91 13.41
CA LYS A 45 -9.19 5.09 14.83
C LYS A 45 -7.89 4.37 15.22
N ARG A 46 -7.56 3.25 14.56
CA ARG A 46 -6.33 2.47 14.82
C ARG A 46 -5.05 3.05 14.21
N PHE A 47 -5.13 3.92 13.20
CA PHE A 47 -3.96 4.71 12.79
C PHE A 47 -3.57 5.74 13.86
N SER A 48 -4.56 6.23 14.63
CA SER A 48 -4.36 7.20 15.71
C SER A 48 -4.02 6.58 17.08
N GLU A 49 -4.52 5.37 17.38
CA GLU A 49 -4.36 4.74 18.71
C GLU A 49 -3.12 3.82 18.87
N ASN A 50 -2.32 3.61 17.83
CA ASN A 50 -1.18 2.67 17.85
C ASN A 50 0.10 3.21 18.53
N LYS A 51 -0.03 3.83 19.71
CA LYS A 51 1.12 4.07 20.61
C LYS A 51 1.33 2.95 21.63
N GLN A 52 0.45 1.95 21.73
CA GLN A 52 0.56 0.97 22.80
C GLN A 52 -0.07 -0.38 22.44
N GLY A 53 0.68 -1.23 21.73
CA GLY A 53 0.25 -2.61 21.51
C GLY A 53 1.04 -3.32 20.41
N ASN A 54 1.99 -4.16 20.82
CA ASN A 54 2.82 -5.04 20.01
C ASN A 54 2.15 -5.63 18.76
N CYS A 55 2.22 -4.92 17.64
CA CYS A 55 2.15 -5.58 16.34
C CYS A 55 3.05 -4.88 15.34
N SER A 56 3.85 -5.69 14.66
CA SER A 56 4.82 -5.36 13.60
C SER A 56 4.13 -4.83 12.32
N TYR A 57 3.06 -4.04 12.44
CA TYR A 57 2.37 -3.37 11.35
C TYR A 57 3.16 -2.20 10.76
N SER A 58 4.25 -1.78 11.41
CA SER A 58 5.10 -0.67 10.96
C SER A 58 5.53 -0.81 9.49
N ASP A 59 5.62 -2.05 9.00
CA ASP A 59 6.01 -2.31 7.62
C ASP A 59 4.88 -2.66 6.65
N GLN A 60 3.67 -2.93 7.12
CA GLN A 60 2.58 -3.37 6.24
C GLN A 60 2.00 -2.24 5.40
N ILE A 61 1.55 -2.59 4.19
CA ILE A 61 0.99 -1.62 3.25
C ILE A 61 -0.52 -1.51 3.48
N GLY A 62 -0.98 -0.32 3.85
CA GLY A 62 -2.42 -0.01 3.97
C GLY A 62 -3.05 0.41 2.65
N VAL A 63 -2.32 1.17 1.82
CA VAL A 63 -2.80 1.70 0.54
C VAL A 63 -1.67 1.64 -0.49
N ALA A 64 -2.02 1.32 -1.73
CA ALA A 64 -1.12 1.38 -2.88
C ALA A 64 -1.67 2.38 -3.92
N ILE A 65 -0.81 3.27 -4.42
CA ILE A 65 -1.16 4.30 -5.41
C ILE A 65 -0.28 4.09 -6.64
N LEU A 66 -0.87 4.13 -7.83
CA LEU A 66 -0.17 4.04 -9.12
C LEU A 66 -0.16 5.42 -9.78
N ASP A 67 1.01 6.05 -9.82
CA ASP A 67 1.22 7.47 -10.17
C ASP A 67 0.72 7.90 -11.56
N ASP A 68 0.89 7.08 -12.59
CA ASP A 68 0.38 7.34 -13.96
C ASP A 68 -0.45 6.16 -14.50
N GLY A 69 -1.30 5.58 -13.64
CA GLY A 69 -2.17 4.44 -13.99
C GLY A 69 -3.28 4.75 -15.00
N MET A 70 -3.42 6.01 -15.42
CA MET A 70 -4.51 6.49 -16.28
C MET A 70 -4.53 5.83 -17.67
N GLN A 71 -3.42 5.27 -18.13
CA GLN A 71 -3.27 4.73 -19.50
C GLN A 71 -3.32 3.18 -19.58
N VAL A 72 -3.75 2.48 -18.52
CA VAL A 72 -4.03 1.04 -18.62
C VAL A 72 -5.32 0.86 -19.42
N CYS A 73 -5.23 1.05 -20.74
CA CYS A 73 -6.23 0.59 -21.68
C CYS A 73 -6.21 -0.94 -21.62
N THR A 74 -7.05 -1.54 -20.78
CA THR A 74 -7.45 -2.94 -20.92
C THR A 74 -8.16 -3.06 -22.27
N LYS A 75 -7.39 -3.26 -23.34
CA LYS A 75 -7.94 -3.83 -24.57
C LYS A 75 -8.21 -5.30 -24.28
N THR A 76 -9.32 -5.56 -23.60
CA THR A 76 -10.01 -6.84 -23.73
C THR A 76 -10.55 -6.83 -25.16
N ALA A 77 -9.84 -7.47 -26.08
CA ALA A 77 -10.40 -7.84 -27.37
C ALA A 77 -11.49 -8.90 -27.12
N CYS A 78 -12.57 -8.76 -27.88
CA CYS A 78 -13.84 -9.49 -27.82
C CYS A 78 -13.71 -11.01 -27.69
#